data_AF-A0A931ZVU2-F1
#
_entry.id   AF-A0A931ZVU2-F1
#
_cell.length_a   1.000
_cell.length_b   1.000
_cell.length_c   1.000
_cell.angle_alpha   90.00
_cell.angle_beta   90.00
_cell.angle_gamma   90.00
#
_symmetry.space_group_name_H-M   'P 1'
#
loop_
_entity.id
_entity.type
_entity.pdbx_description
1 polymer ?
#
loop_
_entity_poly.entity_id
_entity_poly.type
_entity_poly.pdbx_seq_one_letter_code
_entity_poly.pdbx_strand_id
1 'polypeptide(L)'
;RVRAGDRLTEGPVNPHDILRIKGPRAVQEYLVNEIQEVYRLQGVKINDKHIGVIVRQMLQKVRVVDPGDTDFLEGEAVDRLTFREKNDRVVKKGGKPATTEPLLLGITKASLTTQSFISAASFQETTRVLTDAAIKGSKDDLLGLKENIIIGHLIPAGTGIYRYSEIEVTPPEGFEPPPPPPEETPGAPTPFISQPVTAEAEEVEAE
;
A
#
# COMPACT_ATOMS: atom_id res chain seq x y z
N ARG A 1 7.90 -36.91 17.41
CA ARG A 1 7.09 -35.91 18.13
C ARG A 1 6.76 -34.82 17.12
N VAL A 2 5.48 -34.56 16.86
CA VAL A 2 5.03 -33.58 15.85
C VAL A 2 4.91 -32.20 16.51
N ARG A 3 5.38 -31.14 15.85
CA ARG A 3 5.27 -29.75 16.30
C ARG A 3 4.06 -29.06 15.64
N ALA A 4 3.57 -28.00 16.26
CA ALA A 4 2.48 -27.21 15.72
C ALA A 4 2.86 -26.63 14.35
N GLY A 5 2.14 -27.04 13.30
CA GLY A 5 2.35 -26.58 11.92
C GLY A 5 3.28 -27.46 11.08
N ASP A 6 3.65 -28.65 11.56
CA ASP A 6 4.29 -29.67 10.73
C ASP A 6 3.28 -30.24 9.71
N ARG A 7 3.73 -30.53 8.49
CA ARG A 7 2.88 -31.13 7.46
C ARG A 7 2.61 -32.60 7.82
N LEU A 8 1.32 -32.95 7.87
CA LEU A 8 0.87 -34.33 8.13
C LEU A 8 0.53 -35.08 6.83
N THR A 9 0.16 -34.35 5.78
CA THR A 9 -0.22 -34.89 4.47
C THR A 9 0.51 -34.14 3.36
N GLU A 10 0.63 -34.78 2.21
CA GLU A 10 1.07 -34.12 0.98
C GLU A 10 -0.05 -33.25 0.40
N GLY A 11 0.33 -32.18 -0.30
CA GLY A 11 -0.60 -31.25 -0.92
C GLY A 11 -0.26 -29.77 -0.71
N PRO A 12 -1.04 -28.88 -1.34
CA PRO A 12 -0.89 -27.43 -1.15
C PRO A 12 -1.25 -27.04 0.27
N VAL A 13 -0.46 -26.15 0.86
CA VAL A 13 -0.69 -25.67 2.22
C VAL A 13 -1.60 -24.46 2.17
N ASN A 14 -2.63 -24.44 3.02
CA ASN A 14 -3.50 -23.28 3.13
C ASN A 14 -2.79 -22.14 3.91
N PRO A 15 -2.62 -20.94 3.30
CA PRO A 15 -2.02 -19.80 3.98
C PRO A 15 -2.74 -19.38 5.27
N HIS A 16 -4.06 -19.57 5.35
CA HIS A 16 -4.84 -19.25 6.55
C HIS A 16 -4.47 -20.16 7.73
N ASP A 17 -4.15 -21.43 7.47
CA ASP A 17 -3.71 -22.35 8.52
C ASP A 17 -2.29 -22.01 9.00
N ILE A 18 -1.40 -21.61 8.08
CA ILE A 18 -0.08 -21.09 8.43
C ILE A 18 -0.20 -19.87 9.33
N LEU A 19 -1.08 -18.93 8.98
CA LEU A 19 -1.30 -17.72 9.77
C LEU A 19 -1.78 -18.04 11.19
N ARG A 20 -2.76 -18.95 11.32
CA ARG A 20 -3.34 -19.33 12.61
C ARG A 20 -2.35 -20.08 13.50
N ILE A 21 -1.49 -20.91 12.93
CA ILE A 21 -0.61 -21.81 13.69
C ILE A 21 0.79 -21.21 13.91
N LYS A 22 1.41 -20.68 12.84
CA LYS A 22 2.79 -20.19 12.84
C LYS A 22 2.89 -18.66 12.89
N GLY A 23 1.79 -17.95 12.68
CA GLY A 23 1.73 -16.49 12.76
C GLY A 23 2.04 -15.75 11.45
N PRO A 24 2.00 -14.41 11.47
CA PRO A 24 2.04 -13.57 10.27
C PRO A 24 3.38 -13.59 9.54
N ARG A 25 4.48 -13.79 10.26
CA ARG A 25 5.82 -13.83 9.65
C ARG A 25 6.04 -15.09 8.81
N ALA A 26 5.56 -16.23 9.31
CA ALA A 26 5.64 -17.50 8.59
C ALA A 26 4.78 -17.50 7.31
N VAL A 27 3.58 -16.90 7.34
CA VAL A 27 2.76 -16.78 6.13
C VAL A 27 3.37 -15.80 5.12
N GLN A 28 4.04 -14.75 5.58
CA GLN A 28 4.77 -13.82 4.70
C GLN A 28 5.89 -14.53 3.95
N GLU A 29 6.75 -15.25 4.67
CA GLU A 29 7.85 -16.02 4.09
C GLU A 29 7.32 -17.08 3.12
N TYR A 30 6.24 -17.78 3.49
CA TYR A 30 5.58 -18.75 2.62
C TYR A 30 5.11 -18.12 1.30
N LEU A 31 4.35 -17.01 1.37
CA LEU A 31 3.81 -16.36 0.17
C LEU A 31 4.91 -15.79 -0.72
N VAL A 32 5.95 -15.18 -0.14
CA VAL A 32 7.08 -14.65 -0.92
C VAL A 32 7.80 -15.78 -1.65
N ASN A 33 8.11 -16.89 -0.96
CA ASN A 33 8.82 -18.00 -1.57
C ASN A 33 8.03 -18.65 -2.70
N GLU A 34 6.74 -18.95 -2.49
CA GLU A 34 5.92 -19.61 -3.51
C GLU A 34 5.72 -18.75 -4.76
N ILE A 35 5.48 -17.45 -4.57
CA ILE A 35 5.36 -16.52 -5.70
C ILE A 35 6.70 -16.42 -6.44
N GLN A 36 7.81 -16.31 -5.70
CA GLN A 36 9.15 -16.23 -6.27
C GLN A 36 9.55 -17.50 -7.03
N GLU A 37 9.12 -18.68 -6.59
CA GLU A 37 9.36 -19.94 -7.32
C GLU A 37 8.70 -19.92 -8.70
N VAL A 38 7.46 -19.44 -8.82
CA VAL A 38 6.79 -19.32 -10.13
C VAL A 38 7.53 -18.36 -11.06
N TYR A 39 7.96 -17.20 -10.56
CA TYR A 39 8.75 -16.25 -11.38
C TYR A 39 10.11 -16.81 -11.78
N ARG A 40 10.79 -17.51 -10.86
CA ARG A 40 12.07 -18.20 -11.14
C ARG A 40 11.90 -19.27 -12.22
N LEU A 41 10.82 -20.05 -12.17
CA LEU A 41 10.51 -21.07 -13.19
C LEU A 41 10.28 -20.45 -14.58
N GLN A 42 9.75 -19.23 -14.65
CA GLN A 42 9.56 -18.48 -15.90
C GLN A 42 10.82 -17.70 -16.33
N GLY A 43 11.92 -17.79 -15.57
CA GLY A 43 13.16 -17.08 -15.86
C GLY A 43 13.11 -15.57 -15.58
N VAL A 44 12.07 -15.08 -14.90
CA VAL A 44 11.89 -13.66 -14.61
C VAL A 44 12.53 -13.33 -13.25
N LYS A 45 13.44 -12.37 -13.25
CA LYS A 45 14.07 -11.86 -12.01
C LYS A 45 13.23 -10.73 -11.43
N ILE A 46 12.67 -10.95 -10.24
CA ILE A 46 11.96 -9.92 -9.45
C ILE A 46 12.57 -9.86 -8.04
N ASN A 47 12.67 -8.65 -7.49
CA ASN A 47 13.14 -8.46 -6.12
C ASN A 47 12.03 -8.75 -5.11
N ASP A 48 12.35 -9.54 -4.09
CA ASP A 48 11.43 -9.93 -3.01
C ASP A 48 10.75 -8.74 -2.32
N LYS A 49 11.39 -7.55 -2.32
CA LYS A 49 10.79 -6.32 -1.76
C LYS A 49 9.43 -5.99 -2.39
N HIS A 50 9.27 -6.21 -3.71
CA HIS A 50 8.00 -5.91 -4.38
C HIS A 50 6.89 -6.84 -3.92
N ILE A 51 7.17 -8.14 -3.84
CA ILE A 51 6.22 -9.15 -3.36
C ILE A 51 5.91 -8.89 -1.88
N GLY A 52 6.93 -8.59 -1.08
CA GLY A 52 6.78 -8.28 0.35
C GLY A 52 5.87 -7.08 0.61
N VAL A 53 5.92 -6.03 -0.22
CA VAL A 53 5.00 -4.89 -0.13
C VAL A 53 3.55 -5.32 -0.40
N ILE A 54 3.31 -6.17 -1.40
CA ILE A 54 1.96 -6.69 -1.70
C ILE A 54 1.44 -7.56 -0.57
N VAL A 55 2.26 -8.51 -0.08
CA VAL A 55 1.88 -9.40 1.01
C VAL A 55 1.64 -8.61 2.31
N ARG A 56 2.37 -7.52 2.54
CA ARG A 56 2.10 -6.60 3.65
C ARG A 56 0.68 -6.01 3.55
N GLN A 57 0.24 -5.62 2.36
CA GLN A 57 -1.12 -5.10 2.16
C GLN A 57 -2.20 -6.17 2.41
N MET A 58 -1.92 -7.43 2.09
CA MET A 58 -2.83 -8.56 2.39
C MET A 58 -3.01 -8.81 3.90
N LEU A 59 -2.06 -8.40 4.74
CA LEU A 59 -2.05 -8.57 6.21
C LEU A 59 -2.29 -7.26 6.98
N GLN A 60 -2.79 -6.22 6.30
CA GLN A 60 -2.98 -4.90 6.90
C GLN A 60 -4.11 -4.86 7.94
N LYS A 61 -5.08 -5.78 7.86
CA LYS A 61 -6.25 -5.82 8.73
C LYS A 61 -6.09 -6.85 9.85
N VAL A 62 -6.74 -6.57 10.97
CA VAL A 62 -6.88 -7.48 12.10
C VAL A 62 -8.36 -7.62 12.46
N ARG A 63 -8.76 -8.80 12.94
CA ARG A 63 -10.11 -9.03 13.45
C ARG A 63 -10.09 -8.93 14.97
N VAL A 64 -11.03 -8.18 15.53
CA VAL A 64 -11.20 -8.05 16.99
C VAL A 64 -11.84 -9.32 17.55
N VAL A 65 -11.21 -9.89 18.58
CA VAL A 65 -11.69 -11.09 19.30
C VAL A 65 -12.37 -10.70 20.61
N ASP A 66 -11.75 -9.81 21.39
CA ASP A 66 -12.35 -9.23 22.60
C ASP A 66 -12.15 -7.71 22.52
N PRO A 67 -13.22 -6.90 22.50
CA PRO A 67 -13.09 -5.44 22.45
C PRO A 67 -12.55 -4.83 23.75
N GLY A 68 -12.56 -5.54 24.89
CA GLY A 68 -12.15 -4.96 26.17
C GLY A 68 -12.91 -3.67 26.49
N ASP A 69 -12.17 -2.61 26.87
CA ASP A 69 -12.73 -1.28 27.15
C ASP A 69 -12.58 -0.30 25.96
N THR A 70 -12.40 -0.83 24.74
CA THR A 70 -12.31 -0.03 23.52
C THR A 70 -13.67 0.13 22.84
N ASP A 71 -13.78 1.10 21.93
CA ASP A 71 -14.98 1.32 21.12
C ASP A 71 -15.11 0.32 19.94
N PHE A 72 -14.39 -0.80 19.95
CA PHE A 72 -14.44 -1.79 18.88
C PHE A 72 -15.61 -2.75 19.06
N LEU A 73 -16.08 -3.33 17.95
CA LEU A 73 -17.04 -4.42 17.98
C LEU A 73 -16.34 -5.77 17.83
N GLU A 74 -16.85 -6.79 18.51
CA GLU A 74 -16.38 -8.16 18.34
C GLU A 74 -16.58 -8.62 16.89
N GLY A 75 -15.55 -9.23 16.30
CA GLY A 75 -15.55 -9.66 14.91
C GLY A 75 -15.29 -8.56 13.88
N GLU A 76 -15.16 -7.29 14.30
CA GLU A 76 -14.88 -6.16 13.42
C GLU A 76 -13.48 -6.29 12.78
N ALA A 77 -13.39 -6.00 11.48
CA ALA A 77 -12.12 -5.96 10.75
C ALA A 77 -11.59 -4.53 10.68
N VAL A 78 -10.55 -4.25 11.46
CA VAL A 78 -9.95 -2.91 11.60
C VAL A 78 -8.54 -2.87 11.05
N ASP A 79 -8.06 -1.68 10.72
CA ASP A 79 -6.66 -1.49 10.33
C ASP A 79 -5.73 -1.76 11.52
N ARG A 80 -4.65 -2.51 11.30
CA ARG A 80 -3.71 -2.89 12.35
C ARG A 80 -3.06 -1.68 13.02
N LEU A 81 -2.80 -0.60 12.27
CA LEU A 81 -2.21 0.62 12.81
C LEU A 81 -3.22 1.36 13.68
N THR A 82 -4.42 1.60 13.16
CA THR A 82 -5.52 2.24 13.92
C THR A 82 -5.89 1.45 15.18
N PHE A 83 -5.89 0.12 15.09
CA PHE A 83 -6.10 -0.76 16.23
C PHE A 83 -5.05 -0.53 17.33
N ARG A 84 -3.77 -0.55 16.96
CA ARG A 84 -2.66 -0.33 17.88
C ARG A 84 -2.78 1.04 18.55
N GLU A 85 -3.03 2.09 17.78
CA GLU A 85 -3.17 3.45 18.31
C GLU A 85 -4.32 3.59 19.30
N LYS A 86 -5.49 3.01 19.01
CA LYS A 86 -6.64 3.02 19.92
C LYS A 86 -6.37 2.22 21.19
N ASN A 87 -5.77 1.03 21.07
CA ASN A 87 -5.37 0.24 22.22
C ASN A 87 -4.36 0.97 23.11
N ASP A 88 -3.33 1.59 22.52
CA ASP A 88 -2.32 2.34 23.26
C ASP A 88 -2.96 3.50 24.05
N ARG A 89 -4.01 4.13 23.52
CA ARG A 89 -4.78 5.16 24.24
C ARG A 89 -5.56 4.59 25.43
N VAL A 90 -6.19 3.43 25.30
CA VAL A 90 -6.95 2.79 26.38
C VAL A 90 -6.01 2.31 27.49
N VAL A 91 -4.88 1.71 27.13
CA VAL A 91 -3.86 1.29 28.10
C VAL A 91 -3.32 2.49 28.89
N LYS A 92 -3.08 3.63 28.24
CA LYS A 92 -2.67 4.88 28.92
C LYS A 92 -3.71 5.41 29.91
N LYS A 93 -4.99 5.11 29.69
CA LYS A 93 -6.09 5.45 30.61
C LYS A 93 -6.30 4.40 31.71
N GLY A 94 -5.52 3.31 31.71
CA GLY A 94 -5.63 2.21 32.68
C GLY A 94 -6.74 1.19 32.38
N GLY A 95 -7.32 1.21 31.18
CA GLY A 95 -8.36 0.27 30.76
C GLY A 95 -7.80 -1.05 30.20
N LYS A 96 -8.68 -2.03 30.01
CA LYS A 96 -8.38 -3.32 29.39
C LYS A 96 -8.25 -3.16 27.86
N PRO A 97 -7.08 -3.48 27.26
CA PRO A 97 -6.91 -3.40 25.81
C PRO A 97 -7.74 -4.46 25.09
N ALA A 98 -8.15 -4.16 23.86
CA ALA A 98 -8.76 -5.15 22.99
C ALA A 98 -7.75 -6.21 22.54
N THR A 99 -8.23 -7.42 22.26
CA THR A 99 -7.45 -8.51 21.65
C THR A 99 -7.88 -8.73 20.20
N THR A 100 -6.93 -9.11 19.36
CA THR A 100 -7.16 -9.34 17.92
C THR A 100 -6.43 -10.55 17.41
N GLU A 101 -6.97 -11.13 16.34
CA GLU A 101 -6.29 -12.08 15.47
C GLU A 101 -5.89 -11.41 14.14
N PRO A 102 -4.72 -11.73 13.56
CA PRO A 102 -4.34 -11.22 12.25
C PRO A 102 -5.26 -11.79 11.17
N LEU A 103 -5.63 -10.95 10.19
CA LEU A 103 -6.53 -11.34 9.10
C LEU A 103 -5.78 -11.27 7.77
N LEU A 104 -5.65 -12.42 7.09
CA LEU A 104 -5.15 -12.47 5.71
C LEU A 104 -6.31 -12.25 4.74
N LEU A 105 -6.21 -11.21 3.92
CA LEU A 105 -7.17 -10.89 2.87
C LEU A 105 -6.53 -11.04 1.50
N GLY A 106 -7.30 -11.53 0.53
CA GLY A 106 -6.90 -11.45 -0.88
C GLY A 106 -6.76 -10.00 -1.35
N ILE A 107 -5.96 -9.76 -2.39
CA ILE A 107 -5.63 -8.42 -2.89
C ILE A 107 -6.89 -7.60 -3.23
N THR A 108 -7.87 -8.22 -3.88
CA THR A 108 -9.16 -7.59 -4.22
C THR A 108 -9.91 -7.14 -2.97
N LYS A 109 -10.05 -8.02 -1.97
CA LYS A 109 -10.78 -7.72 -0.74
C LYS A 109 -10.03 -6.70 0.13
N ALA A 110 -8.70 -6.79 0.19
CA ALA A 110 -7.85 -5.80 0.86
C ALA A 110 -8.02 -4.41 0.23
N SER A 111 -8.12 -4.33 -1.10
CA SER A 111 -8.27 -3.08 -1.84
C SER A 111 -9.66 -2.43 -1.66
N LEU A 112 -10.71 -3.25 -1.58
CA LEU A 112 -12.08 -2.78 -1.29
C LEU A 112 -12.27 -2.33 0.16
N THR A 113 -11.45 -2.81 1.09
CA THR A 113 -11.54 -2.49 2.54
C THR A 113 -10.56 -1.37 2.93
N THR A 114 -10.13 -0.55 1.99
CA THR A 114 -9.32 0.65 2.28
C THR A 114 -10.14 1.68 3.06
N GLN A 115 -9.48 2.63 3.73
CA GLN A 115 -10.15 3.64 4.55
C GLN A 115 -10.88 4.69 3.69
N SER A 116 -10.32 5.02 2.52
CA SER A 116 -10.95 5.94 1.59
C SER A 116 -12.05 5.25 0.78
N PHE A 117 -13.28 5.75 0.95
CA PHE A 117 -14.39 5.27 0.13
C PHE A 117 -14.27 5.76 -1.31
N ILE A 118 -13.62 6.90 -1.58
CA ILE A 118 -13.37 7.40 -2.94
C ILE A 118 -12.44 6.43 -3.69
N SER A 119 -11.33 6.05 -3.06
CA SER A 119 -10.38 5.08 -3.60
C SER A 119 -10.98 3.68 -3.73
N ALA A 120 -11.82 3.25 -2.79
CA ALA A 120 -12.51 1.96 -2.86
C ALA A 120 -13.53 1.94 -4.01
N ALA A 121 -14.35 2.98 -4.12
CA ALA A 121 -15.41 3.10 -5.13
C ALA A 121 -14.84 3.19 -6.56
N SER A 122 -13.63 3.73 -6.71
CA SER A 122 -12.93 3.79 -8.00
C SER A 122 -12.31 2.45 -8.43
N PHE A 123 -12.24 1.45 -7.54
CA PHE A 123 -11.68 0.14 -7.86
C PHE A 123 -12.76 -0.80 -8.39
N GLN A 124 -13.72 -1.18 -7.55
CA GLN A 124 -14.85 -2.07 -7.87
C GLN A 124 -16.04 -1.80 -6.92
N GLU A 125 -17.20 -2.42 -7.19
CA GLU A 125 -18.40 -2.36 -6.33
C GLU A 125 -18.90 -0.93 -6.00
N THR A 126 -18.76 0.01 -6.94
CA THR A 126 -19.01 1.45 -6.75
C THR A 126 -20.34 1.77 -6.06
N THR A 127 -21.45 1.18 -6.51
CA THR A 127 -22.78 1.41 -5.92
C THR A 127 -22.86 1.01 -4.45
N ARG A 128 -22.28 -0.14 -4.10
CA ARG A 128 -22.28 -0.65 -2.72
C ARG A 128 -21.42 0.23 -1.83
N VAL A 129 -20.20 0.55 -2.27
CA VAL A 129 -19.24 1.35 -1.51
C VAL A 129 -19.80 2.75 -1.22
N LEU A 130 -20.38 3.42 -2.23
CA LEU A 130 -20.96 4.75 -2.05
C LEU A 130 -22.21 4.73 -1.16
N THR A 131 -23.05 3.70 -1.28
CA THR A 131 -24.23 3.54 -0.42
C THR A 131 -23.83 3.34 1.04
N ASP A 132 -22.88 2.45 1.31
CA ASP A 132 -22.38 2.20 2.66
C ASP A 132 -21.72 3.45 3.26
N ALA A 133 -20.98 4.22 2.46
CA ALA A 133 -20.37 5.48 2.88
C ALA A 133 -21.43 6.56 3.18
N ALA A 134 -22.47 6.68 2.35
CA ALA A 134 -23.56 7.63 2.55
C ALA A 134 -24.38 7.32 3.82
N ILE A 135 -24.69 6.04 4.07
CA ILE A 135 -25.40 5.61 5.28
C ILE A 135 -24.59 5.92 6.54
N LYS A 136 -23.27 5.73 6.49
CA LYS A 136 -22.37 5.99 7.64
C LYS A 136 -22.01 7.47 7.80
N GLY A 137 -22.31 8.31 6.81
CA GLY A 137 -21.83 9.70 6.77
C GLY A 137 -20.30 9.78 6.73
N SER A 138 -19.64 8.83 6.05
CA SER A 138 -18.18 8.74 6.00
C SER A 138 -17.56 9.98 5.38
N LYS A 139 -16.48 10.48 6.00
CA LYS A 139 -15.64 11.55 5.46
C LYS A 139 -14.32 10.94 4.96
N ASP A 140 -13.84 11.42 3.81
CA ASP A 140 -12.55 11.05 3.25
C ASP A 140 -11.52 12.15 3.56
N ASP A 141 -10.39 11.77 4.14
CA ASP A 141 -9.32 12.70 4.54
C ASP A 141 -8.25 12.89 3.45
N LEU A 142 -8.40 12.28 2.27
CA LEU A 142 -7.53 12.45 1.10
C LEU A 142 -6.05 12.16 1.40
N LEU A 143 -5.77 11.13 2.21
CA LEU A 143 -4.40 10.74 2.56
C LEU A 143 -3.75 9.84 1.49
N GLY A 144 -4.56 9.29 0.58
CA GLY A 144 -4.13 8.35 -0.45
C GLY A 144 -3.75 9.01 -1.77
N LEU A 145 -3.12 8.23 -2.66
CA LEU A 145 -2.76 8.69 -4.01
C LEU A 145 -4.00 8.83 -4.90
N LYS A 146 -4.88 7.82 -4.90
CA LYS A 146 -6.03 7.77 -5.82
C LYS A 146 -7.06 8.85 -5.54
N GLU A 147 -7.36 9.10 -4.27
CA GLU A 147 -8.25 10.20 -3.88
C GLU A 147 -7.79 11.54 -4.45
N ASN A 148 -6.51 11.89 -4.24
CA ASN A 148 -5.96 13.16 -4.69
C ASN A 148 -5.95 13.27 -6.23
N ILE A 149 -5.64 12.18 -6.92
CA ILE A 149 -5.72 12.13 -8.39
C ILE A 149 -7.15 12.41 -8.88
N ILE A 150 -8.16 11.78 -8.26
CA ILE A 150 -9.56 11.91 -8.68
C ILE A 150 -10.07 13.33 -8.44
N ILE A 151 -9.66 13.96 -7.34
CA ILE A 151 -10.06 15.33 -6.98
C ILE A 151 -9.26 16.39 -7.76
N GLY A 152 -8.06 16.06 -8.26
CA GLY A 152 -7.17 17.00 -8.93
C GLY A 152 -6.23 17.75 -7.98
N HIS A 153 -5.97 17.21 -6.79
CA HIS A 153 -4.96 17.72 -5.86
C HIS A 153 -3.59 17.09 -6.09
N LEU A 154 -2.54 17.74 -5.60
CA LEU A 154 -1.20 17.16 -5.59
C LEU A 154 -1.19 15.85 -4.81
N ILE A 155 -0.60 14.81 -5.41
CA ILE A 155 -0.48 13.52 -4.75
C ILE A 155 0.53 13.57 -3.59
N PRO A 156 0.29 12.87 -2.47
CA PRO A 156 1.20 12.83 -1.32
C PRO A 156 2.42 11.92 -1.57
N ALA A 157 3.08 12.08 -2.71
CA ALA A 157 4.29 11.35 -3.10
C ALA A 157 5.21 12.21 -3.96
N GLY A 158 6.51 11.92 -3.95
CA GLY A 158 7.51 12.71 -4.67
C GLY A 158 7.58 14.14 -4.15
N THR A 159 7.42 15.12 -5.05
CA THR A 159 7.41 16.56 -4.71
C THR A 159 6.16 17.00 -3.96
N GLY A 160 5.06 16.24 -4.03
CA GLY A 160 3.80 16.55 -3.33
C GLY A 160 3.75 16.08 -1.87
N ILE A 161 4.85 15.55 -1.32
CA ILE A 161 4.92 15.23 0.12
C ILE A 161 4.87 16.53 0.92
N TYR A 162 3.98 16.61 1.92
CA TYR A 162 3.80 17.79 2.79
C TYR A 162 5.11 18.34 3.41
N ARG A 163 6.11 17.48 3.61
CA ARG A 163 7.43 17.91 4.09
C ARG A 163 8.14 18.88 3.13
N TYR A 164 7.81 18.86 1.84
CA TYR A 164 8.40 19.74 0.83
C TYR A 164 7.58 21.00 0.56
N SER A 165 6.34 21.11 1.08
CA SER A 165 5.49 22.29 0.81
C SER A 165 5.94 23.55 1.52
N GLU A 166 6.74 23.43 2.58
CA GLU A 166 7.22 24.55 3.41
C GLU A 166 8.73 24.81 3.26
N ILE A 167 9.39 24.20 2.27
CA ILE A 167 10.82 24.43 2.04
C ILE A 167 10.99 25.68 1.19
N GLU A 168 11.45 26.76 1.82
CA GLU A 168 11.98 27.92 1.12
C GLU A 168 13.42 27.64 0.68
N VAL A 169 13.66 27.64 -0.63
CA VAL A 169 15.00 27.48 -1.20
C VAL A 169 15.52 28.87 -1.53
N THR A 170 16.51 29.34 -0.78
CA THR A 170 17.27 30.54 -1.15
C THR A 170 18.29 30.19 -2.24
N PRO A 171 18.24 30.84 -3.41
CA PRO A 171 19.25 30.64 -4.43
C PRO A 171 20.62 31.18 -3.96
N PRO A 172 21.73 30.55 -4.39
CA PRO A 172 23.08 31.09 -4.16
C PRO A 172 23.25 32.45 -4.86
N GLU A 173 24.11 33.31 -4.31
CA GLU A 173 24.42 34.62 -4.89
C GLU A 173 24.87 34.46 -6.36
N GLY A 174 24.20 35.17 -7.28
CA GLY A 174 24.48 35.12 -8.73
C GLY A 174 23.64 34.10 -9.52
N PHE A 175 22.65 33.45 -8.92
CA PHE A 175 21.70 32.63 -9.68
C PHE A 175 20.71 33.49 -10.47
N GLU A 176 20.84 33.48 -11.80
CA GLU A 176 19.81 33.99 -12.70
C GLU A 176 18.87 32.83 -13.05
N PRO A 177 17.58 32.90 -12.69
CA PRO A 177 16.64 31.87 -13.09
C PRO A 177 16.57 31.81 -14.63
N PRO A 178 16.51 30.61 -15.23
CA PRO A 178 16.32 30.50 -16.67
C PRO A 178 15.04 31.25 -17.07
N PRO A 179 15.01 31.89 -18.25
CA PRO A 179 13.80 32.56 -18.72
C PRO A 179 12.65 31.55 -18.71
N PRO A 180 11.44 31.97 -18.25
CA PRO A 180 10.30 31.07 -18.24
C PRO A 180 10.09 30.50 -19.64
N PRO A 181 9.74 29.21 -19.77
CA PRO A 181 9.36 28.67 -21.07
C PRO A 181 8.24 29.55 -21.66
N PRO A 182 8.26 29.81 -22.98
CA PRO A 182 7.22 30.60 -23.61
C PRO A 182 5.85 29.99 -23.25
N GLU A 183 4.90 30.83 -22.85
CA GLU A 183 3.54 30.39 -22.53
C GLU A 183 3.01 29.51 -23.66
N GLU A 184 2.71 28.24 -23.36
CA GLU A 184 2.00 27.38 -24.29
C GLU A 184 0.61 27.97 -24.49
N THR A 185 0.42 28.68 -25.60
CA THR A 185 -0.91 29.13 -26.04
C THR A 185 -1.86 27.93 -26.02
N PRO A 186 -3.03 28.01 -25.36
CA PRO A 186 -3.99 26.91 -25.34
C PRO A 186 -4.39 26.51 -26.76
N GLY A 187 -3.99 25.31 -27.19
CA GLY A 187 -4.35 24.75 -28.51
C GLY A 187 -3.19 24.44 -29.47
N ALA A 188 -1.93 24.71 -29.10
CA ALA A 188 -0.81 24.18 -29.88
C ALA A 188 -0.62 22.68 -29.55
N PRO A 189 -0.54 21.77 -30.54
CA PRO A 189 -0.20 20.38 -30.26
C PRO A 189 1.23 20.34 -29.70
N THR A 190 1.37 19.89 -28.45
CA THR A 190 2.68 19.59 -27.85
C THR A 190 3.44 18.64 -28.80
N PRO A 191 4.61 19.03 -29.32
CA PRO A 191 5.40 18.11 -30.13
C PRO A 191 5.82 16.94 -29.25
N PHE A 192 5.55 15.72 -29.72
CA PHE A 192 6.13 14.52 -29.14
C PHE A 192 7.65 14.70 -29.13
N ILE A 193 8.24 14.74 -27.93
CA ILE A 193 9.69 14.72 -27.79
C ILE A 193 10.15 13.31 -28.20
N SER A 194 10.52 13.12 -29.47
CA SER A 194 11.33 11.96 -29.85
C SER A 194 12.76 12.25 -29.42
N GLN A 195 13.21 11.63 -28.33
CA GLN A 195 14.64 11.62 -28.03
C GLN A 195 15.38 10.92 -29.19
N PRO A 196 16.44 11.50 -29.75
CA PRO A 196 17.33 10.75 -30.62
C PRO A 196 18.08 9.75 -29.75
N VAL A 197 17.93 8.46 -30.06
CA VAL A 197 18.79 7.40 -29.52
C VAL A 197 20.15 7.55 -30.21
N THR A 198 21.07 8.30 -29.62
CA THR A 198 22.48 8.24 -30.00
C THR A 198 23.08 7.00 -29.35
N ALA A 199 23.14 5.91 -30.12
CA ALA A 199 24.00 4.78 -29.81
C ALA A 199 25.44 5.17 -30.17
N GLU A 200 26.23 5.54 -29.17
CA GLU A 200 27.69 5.52 -29.30
C GLU A 200 28.14 4.09 -28.96
N ALA A 201 28.48 3.33 -30.00
CA ALA A 201 29.25 2.11 -29.87
C ALA A 201 30.72 2.51 -29.71
N GLU A 202 31.33 2.19 -28.57
CA GLU A 202 32.78 2.17 -28.43
C GLU A 202 33.36 1.07 -29.33
N GLU A 203 33.92 1.46 -30.47
CA GLU A 203 34.90 0.62 -31.18
C GLU A 203 36.24 0.71 -30.44
N VAL A 204 36.57 -0.38 -29.75
CA VAL A 204 37.93 -0.63 -29.25
C VAL A 204 38.75 -1.14 -30.44
N GLU A 205 39.51 -0.26 -31.08
CA GLU A 205 40.59 -0.66 -31.99
C GLU A 205 41.84 -1.01 -31.18
N ALA A 206 42.44 -2.14 -31.57
CA ALA A 206 43.63 -2.72 -30.99
C ALA A 206 44.90 -2.15 -31.67
N GLU A 207 45.87 -1.76 -30.85
CA GLU A 207 47.31 -1.89 -31.10
C GLU A 207 48.02 -2.30 -29.80
#